data_AF-A0AAU3ICR7-F1
#
_entry.id   AF-A0AAU3ICR7-F1
#
_cell.length_a   1.000
_cell.length_b   1.000
_cell.length_c   1.000
_cell.angle_alpha   90.00
_cell.angle_beta   90.00
_cell.angle_gamma   90.00
#
_symmetry.space_group_name_H-M   'P 1'
#
loop_
_entity.id
_entity.type
_entity.pdbx_description
1 polymer ?
#
loop_
_entity_poly.entity_id
_entity_poly.type
_entity_poly.pdbx_seq_one_letter_code
_entity_poly.pdbx_strand_id
1 'polypeptide(L)'
;MGPLRPVAALAALDAGDTALARRLAERWGGEIRDDWTTEFLAVVWGHLAARLGVPDPAALYRRLAPYGERLVVSGMGGAGWGSTHLVLAELADAAGGRDLALRHALRAHEAHLRLGLDHWAGRSARLLAELDG
;
A
#
# COMPACT_ATOMS: atom_id res chain seq x y z
N MET A 1 3.74 -20.70 -7.32
CA MET A 1 4.28 -19.38 -6.97
C MET A 1 3.26 -18.57 -6.18
N GLY A 2 3.35 -18.56 -4.84
CA GLY A 2 2.54 -17.72 -3.96
C GLY A 2 2.89 -16.21 -3.95
N PRO A 3 4.18 -15.80 -3.96
CA PRO A 3 4.54 -14.40 -3.67
C PRO A 3 4.21 -13.40 -4.79
N LEU A 4 3.95 -13.85 -6.02
CA LEU A 4 3.63 -12.96 -7.15
C LEU A 4 2.13 -12.66 -7.30
N ARG A 5 1.27 -13.34 -6.53
CA ARG A 5 -0.19 -13.18 -6.59
C ARG A 5 -0.66 -11.73 -6.34
N PRO A 6 -0.22 -11.02 -5.28
CA PRO A 6 -0.61 -9.62 -5.07
C PRO A 6 -0.14 -8.72 -6.20
N VAL A 7 1.07 -8.95 -6.73
CA VAL A 7 1.62 -8.15 -7.84
C VAL A 7 0.78 -8.33 -9.12
N ALA A 8 0.34 -9.56 -9.41
CA ALA A 8 -0.54 -9.82 -10.55
C ALA A 8 -1.92 -9.16 -10.38
N ALA A 9 -2.48 -9.16 -9.18
CA ALA A 9 -3.74 -8.45 -8.90
C ALA A 9 -3.58 -6.92 -9.03
N LEU A 10 -2.47 -6.36 -8.54
CA LEU A 10 -2.17 -4.93 -8.68
C LEU A 10 -1.98 -4.55 -10.16
N ALA A 11 -1.27 -5.37 -10.94
CA ALA A 11 -1.09 -5.13 -12.37
C ALA A 11 -2.43 -5.12 -13.12
N ALA A 12 -3.38 -5.98 -12.77
CA ALA A 12 -4.73 -5.94 -13.34
C ALA A 12 -5.46 -4.64 -13.00
N LEU A 13 -5.31 -4.15 -11.77
CA LEU A 13 -5.89 -2.88 -11.33
C LEU A 13 -5.26 -1.68 -12.06
N ASP A 14 -3.94 -1.66 -12.18
CA ASP A 14 -3.20 -0.60 -12.89
C ASP A 14 -3.54 -0.57 -14.39
N ALA A 15 -3.89 -1.73 -14.99
CA ALA A 15 -4.38 -1.83 -16.36
C ALA A 15 -5.86 -1.43 -16.53
N GLY A 16 -6.56 -1.08 -15.45
CA GLY A 16 -7.97 -0.72 -15.46
C GLY A 16 -8.96 -1.88 -15.43
N ASP A 17 -8.49 -3.14 -15.35
CA ASP A 17 -9.36 -4.32 -15.19
C ASP A 17 -9.71 -4.56 -13.71
N THR A 18 -10.50 -3.65 -13.15
CA THR A 18 -10.97 -3.69 -11.76
C THR A 18 -11.69 -5.00 -11.43
N ALA A 19 -12.41 -5.58 -12.40
CA ALA A 19 -13.14 -6.83 -12.21
C ALA A 19 -12.18 -8.01 -12.04
N LEU A 20 -11.15 -8.12 -12.87
CA LEU A 20 -10.10 -9.13 -12.69
C LEU A 20 -9.34 -8.91 -11.39
N ALA A 21 -8.92 -7.68 -11.09
CA ALA A 21 -8.20 -7.36 -9.86
C ALA A 21 -8.97 -7.81 -8.61
N ARG A 22 -10.28 -7.51 -8.55
CA ARG A 22 -11.16 -7.95 -7.46
C ARG A 22 -11.25 -9.46 -7.35
N ARG A 23 -11.51 -10.18 -8.46
CA ARG A 23 -11.55 -11.66 -8.46
C ARG A 23 -10.25 -12.28 -7.96
N LEU A 24 -9.10 -11.72 -8.37
CA LEU A 24 -7.80 -12.20 -7.92
C LEU A 24 -7.56 -11.90 -6.44
N ALA A 25 -7.94 -10.71 -5.97
CA ALA A 25 -7.83 -10.32 -4.56
C ALA A 25 -8.71 -11.17 -3.65
N GLU A 26 -9.97 -11.44 -4.01
CA GLU A 26 -10.86 -12.33 -3.26
C GLU A 26 -10.32 -13.76 -3.19
N ARG A 27 -9.77 -14.25 -4.30
CA ARG A 27 -9.26 -15.62 -4.40
C ARG A 27 -7.96 -15.83 -3.61
N TRP A 28 -7.09 -14.82 -3.54
CA TRP A 28 -5.72 -14.98 -3.02
C TRP A 28 -5.43 -14.18 -1.76
N GLY A 29 -6.22 -13.15 -1.47
CA GLY A 29 -5.98 -12.19 -0.40
C GLY A 29 -6.25 -12.70 1.01
N GLY A 30 -6.90 -13.87 1.15
CA GLY A 30 -7.13 -14.53 2.45
C GLY A 30 -5.90 -15.24 3.03
N GLU A 31 -4.87 -15.52 2.23
CA GLU A 31 -3.67 -16.27 2.64
C GLU A 31 -2.40 -15.40 2.58
N ILE A 32 -2.28 -14.40 3.45
CA ILE A 32 -1.01 -13.67 3.64
C ILE A 32 -0.18 -14.43 4.68
N ARG A 33 0.64 -15.37 4.19
CA ARG A 33 1.57 -16.16 5.01
C ARG A 33 2.51 -15.25 5.80
N ASP A 34 2.92 -15.69 6.99
CA ASP A 34 3.97 -15.07 7.80
C ASP A 34 5.31 -15.75 7.48
N ASP A 35 6.05 -15.16 6.55
CA ASP A 35 7.41 -15.50 6.17
C ASP A 35 8.24 -14.22 5.93
N TRP A 36 9.49 -14.38 5.48
CA TRP A 36 10.42 -13.26 5.31
C TRP A 36 10.00 -12.25 4.22
N THR A 37 9.04 -12.59 3.34
CA THR A 37 8.52 -11.70 2.29
C THR A 37 7.27 -10.93 2.69
N THR A 38 6.69 -11.28 3.83
CA THR A 38 5.36 -10.85 4.26
C THR A 38 5.17 -9.36 4.35
N GLU A 39 6.15 -8.61 4.88
CA GLU A 39 6.02 -7.16 5.01
C GLU A 39 5.86 -6.48 3.64
N PHE A 40 6.66 -6.91 2.65
CA PHE A 40 6.55 -6.41 1.28
C PHE A 40 5.20 -6.78 0.65
N LEU A 41 4.78 -8.03 0.77
CA LEU A 41 3.52 -8.49 0.15
C LEU A 41 2.29 -7.88 0.84
N ALA A 42 2.35 -7.64 2.14
CA ALA A 42 1.29 -6.95 2.88
C ALA A 42 1.12 -5.50 2.38
N VAL A 43 2.20 -4.81 1.99
CA VAL A 43 2.11 -3.48 1.37
C VAL A 43 1.40 -3.54 0.02
N VAL A 44 1.75 -4.50 -0.84
CA VAL A 44 1.09 -4.66 -2.15
C VAL A 44 -0.40 -4.99 -1.97
N TRP A 45 -0.73 -5.87 -1.02
CA TRP A 45 -2.13 -6.11 -0.64
C TRP A 45 -2.81 -4.86 -0.06
N GLY A 46 -2.08 -4.03 0.68
CA GLY A 46 -2.55 -2.77 1.22
C GLY A 46 -3.03 -1.80 0.14
N HIS A 47 -2.23 -1.62 -0.91
CA HIS A 47 -2.61 -0.77 -2.04
C HIS A 47 -3.86 -1.26 -2.78
N LEU A 48 -4.03 -2.59 -2.90
CA LEU A 48 -5.23 -3.20 -3.46
C LEU A 48 -6.45 -3.01 -2.55
N ALA A 49 -6.29 -3.32 -1.26
CA ALA A 49 -7.34 -3.19 -0.25
C ALA A 49 -7.87 -1.76 -0.16
N ALA A 50 -6.99 -0.77 -0.15
CA ALA A 50 -7.40 0.63 -0.10
C ALA A 50 -8.29 1.04 -1.29
N ARG A 51 -8.11 0.40 -2.46
CA ARG A 51 -8.87 0.73 -3.69
C ARG A 51 -10.10 -0.16 -3.90
N LEU A 52 -10.04 -1.42 -3.45
CA LEU A 52 -11.05 -2.43 -3.75
C LEU A 52 -11.91 -2.80 -2.54
N GLY A 53 -11.48 -2.44 -1.33
CA GLY A 53 -12.06 -2.91 -0.07
C GLY A 53 -11.76 -4.37 0.26
N VAL A 54 -10.96 -5.05 -0.57
CA VAL A 54 -10.56 -6.46 -0.40
C VAL A 54 -9.06 -6.65 -0.69
N PRO A 55 -8.28 -7.28 0.19
CA PRO A 55 -8.64 -7.76 1.55
C PRO A 55 -9.08 -6.62 2.50
N ASP A 56 -9.55 -6.96 3.71
CA ASP A 56 -9.99 -5.95 4.70
C ASP A 56 -8.91 -4.88 4.93
N PRO A 57 -9.18 -3.60 4.58
CA PRO A 57 -8.22 -2.50 4.76
C PRO A 57 -7.81 -2.31 6.22
N ALA A 58 -8.74 -2.51 7.17
CA ALA A 58 -8.46 -2.31 8.59
C ALA A 58 -7.53 -3.40 9.14
N ALA A 59 -7.67 -4.64 8.67
CA ALA A 59 -6.75 -5.73 9.02
C ALA A 59 -5.34 -5.47 8.50
N LEU A 60 -5.22 -5.03 7.25
CA LEU A 60 -3.92 -4.69 6.66
C LEU A 60 -3.28 -3.47 7.34
N TYR A 61 -4.08 -2.46 7.70
CA TYR A 61 -3.61 -1.33 8.48
C TYR A 61 -3.00 -1.78 9.80
N ARG A 62 -3.73 -2.59 10.59
CA ARG A 62 -3.25 -3.11 11.88
C ARG A 62 -1.95 -3.90 11.73
N ARG A 63 -1.81 -4.67 10.65
CA ARG A 63 -0.60 -5.46 10.37
C ARG A 63 0.60 -4.60 10.01
N LEU A 64 0.39 -3.52 9.24
CA LEU A 64 1.47 -2.66 8.74
C LEU A 64 1.84 -1.50 9.67
N ALA A 65 0.94 -1.09 10.57
CA ALA A 65 1.14 0.06 11.46
C ALA A 65 2.46 0.02 12.26
N PRO A 66 2.93 -1.14 12.78
CA PRO A 66 4.22 -1.22 13.46
C PRO A 66 5.44 -0.87 12.60
N TYR A 67 5.29 -0.87 11.28
CA TYR A 67 6.37 -0.67 10.30
C TYR A 67 6.34 0.70 9.62
N GLY A 68 5.59 1.67 10.18
CA GLY A 68 5.37 2.99 9.57
C GLY A 68 6.65 3.74 9.20
N GLU A 69 7.70 3.66 10.04
CA GLU A 69 8.98 4.34 9.81
C GLU A 69 9.90 3.65 8.79
N ARG A 70 9.47 2.54 8.19
CA ARG A 70 10.29 1.77 7.24
C ARG A 70 10.04 2.19 5.79
N LEU A 71 11.03 1.91 4.95
CA LEU A 71 10.86 1.87 3.50
C LEU A 71 10.53 0.46 3.05
N VAL A 72 9.70 0.35 2.03
CA VAL A 72 9.26 -0.91 1.46
C VAL A 72 10.15 -1.26 0.27
N VAL A 73 10.97 -2.30 0.42
CA VAL A 73 11.90 -2.77 -0.61
C VAL A 73 11.83 -4.30 -0.73
N SER A 74 11.80 -4.81 -1.96
CA SER A 74 11.91 -6.24 -2.26
C SER A 74 13.31 -6.61 -2.73
N GLY A 75 13.96 -7.56 -2.05
CA GLY A 75 15.21 -8.20 -2.48
C GLY A 75 16.33 -7.23 -2.84
N MET A 76 17.19 -7.59 -3.81
CA MET A 76 18.31 -6.76 -4.33
C MET A 76 17.85 -5.48 -5.05
N GLY A 77 16.97 -4.68 -4.43
CA GLY A 77 16.52 -3.39 -4.93
C GLY A 77 15.63 -3.43 -6.18
N GLY A 78 15.15 -4.61 -6.60
CA GLY A 78 14.42 -4.77 -7.86
C GLY A 78 13.04 -4.13 -7.87
N ALA A 79 12.43 -3.90 -6.70
CA ALA A 79 11.18 -3.16 -6.55
C ALA A 79 11.13 -2.45 -5.19
N GLY A 80 10.69 -1.18 -5.18
CA GLY A 80 10.49 -0.40 -3.96
C GLY A 80 9.20 0.41 -4.03
N TRP A 81 8.47 0.46 -2.91
CA TRP A 81 7.16 1.13 -2.79
C TRP A 81 7.21 2.38 -1.89
N GLY A 82 8.39 2.95 -1.69
CA GLY A 82 8.60 4.14 -0.85
C GLY A 82 8.35 3.85 0.64
N SER A 83 8.01 4.90 1.40
CA SER A 83 7.62 4.81 2.81
C SER A 83 6.35 3.98 3.05
N THR A 84 6.36 3.11 4.06
CA THR A 84 5.18 2.39 4.55
C THR A 84 4.04 3.33 4.94
N HIS A 85 4.35 4.56 5.36
CA HIS A 85 3.32 5.56 5.65
C HIS A 85 2.41 5.86 4.46
N LEU A 86 2.88 5.71 3.21
CA LEU A 86 2.02 5.93 2.04
C LEU A 86 0.85 4.94 2.01
N VAL A 87 1.12 3.65 2.14
CA VAL A 87 0.06 2.63 2.15
C VAL A 87 -0.79 2.70 3.43
N LEU A 88 -0.20 3.09 4.56
CA LEU A 88 -0.97 3.32 5.80
C LEU A 88 -1.95 4.47 5.67
N ALA A 89 -1.59 5.53 4.93
CA ALA A 89 -2.49 6.63 4.63
C ALA A 89 -3.67 6.17 3.77
N GLU A 90 -3.39 5.46 2.67
CA GLU A 90 -4.43 4.92 1.79
C GLU A 90 -5.38 3.96 2.54
N LEU A 91 -4.85 3.09 3.39
CA LEU A 91 -5.64 2.16 4.20
C LEU A 91 -6.47 2.86 5.28
N ALA A 92 -5.91 3.87 5.94
CA ALA A 92 -6.63 4.65 6.95
C ALA A 92 -7.79 5.42 6.32
N ASP A 93 -7.60 6.01 5.13
CA ASP A 93 -8.66 6.71 4.40
C ASP A 93 -9.77 5.74 3.98
N ALA A 94 -9.40 4.60 3.39
CA ALA A 94 -10.35 3.54 3.02
C ALA A 94 -11.14 2.97 4.22
N ALA A 95 -10.58 3.04 5.43
CA ALA A 95 -11.23 2.65 6.67
C ALA A 95 -12.04 3.80 7.33
N GLY A 96 -12.15 4.97 6.69
CA GLY A 96 -12.88 6.14 7.19
C GLY A 96 -12.12 7.00 8.21
N GLY A 97 -10.83 6.74 8.42
CA GLY A 97 -9.98 7.43 9.39
C GLY A 97 -9.23 8.63 8.78
N ARG A 98 -9.96 9.65 8.32
CA ARG A 98 -9.39 10.81 7.59
C ARG A 98 -8.19 11.47 8.28
N ASP A 99 -8.33 11.82 9.57
CA ASP A 99 -7.25 12.47 10.32
C ASP A 99 -5.99 11.61 10.42
N LEU A 100 -6.18 10.29 10.52
CA LEU A 100 -5.08 9.32 10.57
C LEU A 100 -4.42 9.17 9.20
N ALA A 101 -5.23 9.18 8.14
CA ALA A 101 -4.74 9.19 6.76
C ALA A 101 -3.88 10.41 6.48
N LEU A 102 -4.34 11.61 6.87
CA LEU A 102 -3.59 12.86 6.73
C LEU A 102 -2.24 12.81 7.44
N ARG A 103 -2.21 12.36 8.70
CA ARG A 103 -0.95 12.21 9.45
C ARG A 103 0.03 11.28 8.74
N HIS A 104 -0.44 10.16 8.20
CA HIS A 104 0.42 9.24 7.46
C HIS A 104 0.86 9.82 6.11
N ALA A 105 -0.02 10.49 5.37
CA ALA A 105 0.30 11.09 4.09
C ALA A 105 1.38 12.16 4.24
N LEU A 106 1.31 13.00 5.29
CA LEU A 106 2.33 13.99 5.63
C LEU A 106 3.69 13.34 5.89
N ARG A 107 3.72 12.32 6.77
CA ARG A 107 4.98 11.62 7.10
C ARG A 107 5.57 10.87 5.91
N ALA A 108 4.73 10.31 5.04
CA ALA A 108 5.18 9.71 3.79
C ALA A 108 5.86 10.77 2.91
N HIS A 109 5.21 11.91 2.72
CA HIS A 109 5.71 13.01 1.90
C HIS A 109 7.04 13.57 2.42
N GLU A 110 7.14 13.84 3.72
CA GLU A 110 8.37 14.27 4.38
C GLU A 110 9.51 13.27 4.17
N ALA A 111 9.23 11.97 4.36
CA ALA A 111 10.23 10.93 4.16
C ALA A 111 10.69 10.84 2.70
N HIS A 112 9.78 10.94 1.73
CA HIS A 112 10.12 10.88 0.31
C HIS A 112 10.95 12.09 -0.13
N LEU A 113 10.62 13.30 0.33
CA LEU A 113 11.41 14.51 0.06
C LEU A 113 12.81 14.43 0.66
N ARG A 114 12.91 14.06 1.94
CA ARG A 114 14.19 13.96 2.66
C ARG A 114 15.16 12.96 2.00
N LEU A 115 14.63 11.93 1.35
CA LEU A 115 15.41 10.87 0.71
C LEU A 115 15.62 11.08 -0.81
N GLY A 116 15.09 12.16 -1.39
CA GLY A 116 15.20 12.43 -2.84
C GLY A 116 14.44 11.42 -3.71
N LEU A 117 13.31 10.91 -3.22
CA LEU A 117 12.50 9.91 -3.93
C LEU A 117 11.41 10.58 -4.77
N ASP A 118 11.79 11.30 -5.83
CA ASP A 118 10.91 12.20 -6.59
C ASP A 118 9.59 11.57 -7.05
N HIS A 119 9.64 10.35 -7.60
CA HIS A 119 8.43 9.61 -8.00
C HIS A 119 7.46 9.44 -6.82
N TRP A 120 7.99 9.06 -5.66
CA TRP A 120 7.21 8.82 -4.45
C TRP A 120 6.73 10.11 -3.80
N ALA A 121 7.55 11.16 -3.80
CA ALA A 121 7.17 12.49 -3.33
C ALA A 121 5.99 13.05 -4.12
N GLY A 122 5.99 12.89 -5.46
CA GLY A 122 4.86 13.27 -6.31
C GLY A 122 3.60 12.43 -6.05
N ARG A 123 3.75 11.17 -5.63
CA ARG A 123 2.59 10.33 -5.26
C ARG A 123 2.00 10.70 -3.90
N SER A 124 2.83 10.93 -2.88
CA SER A 124 2.36 11.35 -1.56
C SER A 124 1.76 12.77 -1.58
N ALA A 125 2.28 13.67 -2.41
CA ALA A 125 1.68 15.01 -2.60
C ALA A 125 0.27 14.93 -3.20
N ARG A 126 0.04 14.05 -4.18
CA ARG A 126 -1.30 13.84 -4.75
C ARG A 126 -2.28 13.31 -3.71
N LEU A 127 -1.86 12.32 -2.93
CA LEU A 127 -2.69 11.81 -1.84
C LEU A 127 -3.03 12.91 -0.84
N LEU A 128 -2.07 13.75 -0.44
CA LEU A 128 -2.35 14.91 0.43
C LEU A 128 -3.41 15.85 -0.16
N ALA A 129 -3.29 16.19 -1.45
CA ALA A 129 -4.27 17.05 -2.11
C ALA A 129 -5.67 16.42 -2.16
N GLU A 130 -5.77 15.10 -2.38
CA GLU A 130 -7.02 14.33 -2.30
C GLU A 130 -7.55 14.25 -0.85
N LEU A 131 -6.65 14.33 0.14
CA LEU A 131 -6.99 14.28 1.56
C LEU A 131 -7.39 15.64 2.17
N ASP A 132 -7.00 16.75 1.55
CA ASP A 132 -7.32 18.11 1.99
C ASP A 132 -8.57 18.68 1.31
N GLY A 133 -8.95 18.14 0.15
CA GLY A 133 -10.20 18.46 -0.57
C GLY A 133 -11.41 17.72 -0.03
#